data_AF-A0A9X8JIK3-F1
#
_entry.id   AF-A0A9X8JIK3-F1
#
_cell.length_a   1.000
_cell.length_b   1.000
_cell.length_c   1.000
_cell.angle_alpha   90.00
_cell.angle_beta   90.00
_cell.angle_gamma   90.00
#
_symmetry.space_group_name_H-M   'P 1'
#
loop_
_entity.id
_entity.type
_entity.pdbx_description
1 polymer ?
#
loop_
_entity_poly.entity_id
_entity_poly.type
_entity_poly.pdbx_seq_one_letter_code
_entity_poly.pdbx_strand_id
1 'polypeptide(L)'
;MKCHRLNLYLAAAGLVFCIGSALAETSVSVEVKDTGKLQKKGSVSLFNAPNNIQADAGSYYKFHKAENEGVVVIAPNASTAQTDANSAQKKSLSSTQSLANDSTFTPLCPTLAVNSIYTLGGLQSGGSACYHFEITQRSKTTAFVVGMSPETDIALSLMRDDGQNNVTAINYSDQTGNADEATLNLTQPGHYYWFMEAKTADGSGFNFGAIVNTNIDAYELNDIPSLAYPLPDGLNVVNGNSDSDSDADYYVFTAIRGQRVLLRLDGVASGTNNNWLLASSTDGGNNWTTRNTAQGHLIVPSQANEKVLVRVLPNPSRLPTVSQVYKLTLGSQIVGSISVEGESNVLRIPNAAPTAFGFMTTQAYRDVTWRVRAADSTGVGMPNIQAKLYLDQRESNGELLFDDTNLHVITTNANGDASGTVKLDTCHADYTTQFQDHSQGYINTWGTTYDVGGWRVEIPIQEGSGVGGNNSTHVTFGHICKQTLLKSVKS
;
A
#
# COMPACT_ATOMS: atom_id res chain seq x y z
N MET A 1 -49.20 51.32 -3.79
CA MET A 1 -48.10 51.42 -2.80
C MET A 1 -48.17 50.24 -1.85
N LYS A 2 -47.00 49.83 -1.32
CA LYS A 2 -46.76 48.73 -0.36
C LYS A 2 -46.93 47.30 -0.89
N CYS A 3 -45.87 46.54 -0.67
CA CYS A 3 -45.65 45.15 -1.08
C CYS A 3 -46.38 44.16 -0.17
N HIS A 4 -46.55 42.92 -0.64
CA HIS A 4 -45.98 41.72 0.01
C HIS A 4 -45.90 40.59 -1.05
N ARG A 5 -44.71 39.99 -1.22
CA ARG A 5 -44.55 38.72 -1.96
C ARG A 5 -44.39 37.62 -0.92
N LEU A 6 -45.20 36.57 -1.03
CA LEU A 6 -45.09 35.36 -0.22
C LEU A 6 -44.52 34.24 -1.10
N ASN A 7 -43.51 33.52 -0.62
CA ASN A 7 -42.95 32.37 -1.32
C ASN A 7 -43.96 31.22 -1.30
N LEU A 8 -44.12 30.54 -2.43
CA LEU A 8 -44.88 29.29 -2.52
C LEU A 8 -43.95 28.15 -2.94
N TYR A 9 -43.90 27.12 -2.11
CA TYR A 9 -43.30 25.83 -2.47
C TYR A 9 -44.19 25.12 -3.49
N LEU A 10 -43.57 24.42 -4.45
CA LEU A 10 -44.25 23.39 -5.23
C LEU A 10 -43.24 22.31 -5.61
N ALA A 11 -43.38 21.16 -4.94
CA ALA A 11 -42.78 19.92 -5.40
C ALA A 11 -43.67 19.33 -6.52
N ALA A 12 -43.05 18.91 -7.62
CA ALA A 12 -43.70 18.11 -8.64
C ALA A 12 -42.73 17.01 -9.08
N ALA A 13 -43.06 15.75 -8.77
CA ALA A 13 -42.31 14.60 -9.25
C ALA A 13 -42.63 14.38 -10.73
N GLY A 14 -41.59 14.20 -11.55
CA GLY A 14 -41.69 13.82 -12.95
C GLY A 14 -40.69 12.72 -13.26
N LEU A 15 -41.15 11.46 -13.23
CA LEU A 15 -40.36 10.34 -13.70
C LEU A 15 -40.17 10.46 -15.22
N VAL A 16 -38.92 10.58 -15.68
CA VAL A 16 -38.54 10.21 -17.04
C VAL A 16 -37.40 9.21 -16.93
N PHE A 17 -37.73 7.95 -17.14
CA PHE A 17 -36.76 6.88 -17.29
C PHE A 17 -36.25 6.90 -18.74
N CYS A 18 -35.05 7.41 -18.96
CA CYS A 18 -34.34 7.26 -20.24
C CYS A 18 -32.93 6.78 -19.96
N ILE A 19 -32.58 5.69 -20.64
CA ILE A 19 -31.39 4.88 -20.41
C ILE A 19 -30.16 5.69 -20.83
N GLY A 20 -29.47 6.27 -19.84
CA GLY A 20 -28.10 6.73 -19.98
C GLY A 20 -27.18 5.60 -19.55
N SER A 21 -26.71 4.78 -20.51
CA SER A 21 -25.59 3.88 -20.28
C SER A 21 -24.37 4.72 -19.91
N ALA A 22 -23.97 4.67 -18.64
CA ALA A 22 -22.74 5.31 -18.16
C ALA A 22 -21.54 4.64 -18.84
N LEU A 23 -21.10 5.21 -19.96
CA LEU A 23 -19.78 4.97 -20.51
C LEU A 23 -18.79 5.46 -19.45
N ALA A 24 -18.07 4.53 -18.82
CA ALA A 24 -16.88 4.91 -18.06
C ALA A 24 -15.92 5.60 -19.04
N GLU A 25 -15.48 6.82 -18.71
CA GLU A 25 -14.55 7.59 -19.53
C GLU A 25 -13.21 6.84 -19.58
N THR A 26 -12.97 6.13 -20.68
CA THR A 26 -11.79 5.26 -20.90
C THR A 26 -10.61 5.99 -21.54
N SER A 27 -10.74 7.29 -21.80
CA SER A 27 -9.63 8.14 -22.19
C SER A 27 -9.40 9.21 -21.15
N VAL A 28 -8.21 9.20 -20.57
CA VAL A 28 -7.80 10.14 -19.53
C VAL A 28 -6.48 10.80 -19.98
N SER A 29 -6.30 12.10 -19.74
CA SER A 29 -5.26 12.96 -20.35
C SER A 29 -4.21 13.41 -19.34
N VAL A 30 -2.91 13.29 -19.67
CA VAL A 30 -1.81 13.60 -18.73
C VAL A 30 -1.68 15.11 -18.59
N GLU A 31 -1.86 15.65 -17.39
CA GLU A 31 -1.75 17.09 -17.14
C GLU A 31 -0.36 17.51 -16.66
N VAL A 32 0.18 18.59 -17.23
CA VAL A 32 1.53 19.09 -16.91
C VAL A 32 1.51 20.04 -15.72
N LYS A 33 1.41 19.46 -14.53
CA LYS A 33 1.55 20.20 -13.26
C LYS A 33 2.95 20.76 -13.05
N ASP A 34 3.08 21.65 -12.07
CA ASP A 34 4.35 22.10 -11.48
C ASP A 34 5.39 22.73 -12.42
N THR A 35 5.07 22.98 -13.68
CA THR A 35 5.88 23.76 -14.64
C THR A 35 6.31 25.12 -14.10
N GLY A 36 5.45 25.76 -13.29
CA GLY A 36 5.75 27.01 -12.58
C GLY A 36 6.83 26.91 -11.48
N LYS A 37 7.13 25.71 -10.98
CA LYS A 37 8.21 25.43 -10.01
C LYS A 37 9.55 25.12 -10.70
N LEU A 38 9.55 24.83 -12.02
CA LEU A 38 10.74 24.43 -12.77
C LEU A 38 11.70 25.60 -13.04
N GLN A 39 12.99 25.30 -13.18
CA GLN A 39 13.96 26.30 -13.59
C GLN A 39 13.80 26.64 -15.07
N LYS A 40 13.44 27.90 -15.38
CA LYS A 40 13.41 28.42 -16.75
C LYS A 40 14.84 28.60 -17.26
N LYS A 41 15.26 27.79 -18.23
CA LYS A 41 16.61 27.86 -18.84
C LYS A 41 16.66 28.69 -20.12
N GLY A 42 15.50 29.00 -20.71
CA GLY A 42 15.39 29.83 -21.91
C GLY A 42 15.47 29.01 -23.21
N SER A 43 15.80 29.68 -24.30
CA SER A 43 15.79 29.08 -25.64
C SER A 43 16.96 28.12 -25.87
N VAL A 44 16.69 27.00 -26.55
CA VAL A 44 17.69 26.05 -27.05
C VAL A 44 17.76 26.07 -28.58
N SER A 45 18.93 25.73 -29.13
CA SER A 45 19.11 25.60 -30.58
C SER A 45 18.45 24.33 -31.10
N LEU A 46 17.63 24.45 -32.15
CA LEU A 46 17.03 23.31 -32.85
C LEU A 46 18.10 22.28 -33.24
N PHE A 47 17.91 21.04 -32.76
CA PHE A 47 18.72 19.88 -33.12
C PHE A 47 17.84 18.82 -33.75
N ASN A 48 18.03 18.58 -35.05
CA ASN A 48 17.25 17.60 -35.80
C ASN A 48 17.55 16.18 -35.29
N ALA A 49 16.51 15.36 -35.12
CA ALA A 49 16.70 14.00 -34.63
C ALA A 49 17.51 13.13 -35.62
N PRO A 50 18.48 12.33 -35.16
CA PRO A 50 19.15 11.32 -35.97
C PRO A 50 18.21 10.29 -36.59
N ASN A 51 18.59 9.73 -37.75
CA ASN A 51 17.73 8.83 -38.53
C ASN A 51 17.31 7.55 -37.78
N ASN A 52 18.10 7.03 -36.84
CA ASN A 52 17.71 5.89 -36.01
C ASN A 52 16.58 6.26 -35.05
N ILE A 53 16.69 7.39 -34.36
CA ILE A 53 15.63 7.94 -33.49
C ILE A 53 14.33 8.15 -34.28
N GLN A 54 14.40 8.72 -35.49
CA GLN A 54 13.23 8.89 -36.36
C GLN A 54 12.63 7.55 -36.83
N ALA A 55 13.48 6.58 -37.19
CA ALA A 55 13.02 5.27 -37.69
C ALA A 55 12.31 4.47 -36.61
N ASP A 56 12.81 4.49 -35.36
CA ASP A 56 12.15 3.84 -34.24
C ASP A 56 10.82 4.52 -33.91
N ALA A 57 10.77 5.87 -33.79
CA ALA A 57 9.51 6.60 -33.64
C ALA A 57 8.46 6.19 -34.70
N GLY A 58 8.86 6.21 -35.98
CA GLY A 58 8.00 5.85 -37.11
C GLY A 58 7.53 4.39 -37.12
N SER A 59 8.21 3.49 -36.40
CA SER A 59 7.78 2.09 -36.23
C SER A 59 6.70 1.91 -35.16
N TYR A 60 6.59 2.86 -34.22
CA TYR A 60 5.78 2.78 -33.00
C TYR A 60 4.45 3.56 -33.03
N TYR A 61 4.02 4.14 -34.17
CA TYR A 61 2.62 4.61 -34.38
C TYR A 61 1.54 3.49 -34.28
N LYS A 62 1.90 2.30 -33.75
CA LYS A 62 1.02 1.18 -33.43
C LYS A 62 0.72 1.05 -31.94
N PHE A 63 1.19 1.98 -31.10
CA PHE A 63 0.58 2.20 -29.80
C PHE A 63 -0.82 2.76 -29.99
N HIS A 64 -1.79 1.86 -30.15
CA HIS A 64 -3.19 2.19 -29.90
C HIS A 64 -3.28 2.81 -28.51
N LYS A 65 -3.96 3.96 -28.41
CA LYS A 65 -4.30 4.69 -27.18
C LYS A 65 -4.51 3.68 -26.04
N ALA A 66 -3.59 3.65 -25.07
CA ALA A 66 -3.52 2.55 -24.12
C ALA A 66 -4.70 2.61 -23.13
N GLU A 67 -5.83 1.99 -23.47
CA GLU A 67 -7.09 1.98 -22.70
C GLU A 67 -6.98 1.37 -21.28
N ASN A 68 -5.77 1.06 -20.80
CA ASN A 68 -5.48 0.43 -19.52
C ASN A 68 -4.20 0.95 -18.82
N GLU A 69 -3.56 2.01 -19.32
CA GLU A 69 -2.56 2.74 -18.54
C GLU A 69 -3.25 3.96 -17.95
N GLY A 70 -3.28 4.05 -16.62
CA GLY A 70 -4.05 5.07 -15.94
C GLY A 70 -3.36 6.42 -16.02
N VAL A 71 -4.17 7.45 -16.25
CA VAL A 71 -3.70 8.81 -16.44
C VAL A 71 -4.39 9.74 -15.44
N VAL A 72 -3.66 10.70 -14.88
CA VAL A 72 -4.13 11.59 -13.79
C VAL A 72 -4.72 12.89 -14.36
N VAL A 73 -5.92 13.29 -13.91
CA VAL A 73 -6.61 14.55 -14.26
C VAL A 73 -6.70 15.46 -13.05
N ILE A 74 -6.48 16.79 -13.16
CA ILE A 74 -6.84 17.76 -12.11
C ILE A 74 -7.60 19.03 -12.62
N ALA A 75 -7.37 19.50 -13.85
CA ALA A 75 -8.11 20.57 -14.57
C ALA A 75 -7.93 22.02 -13.99
N PRO A 76 -8.28 23.15 -14.68
CA PRO A 76 -9.27 23.39 -15.75
C PRO A 76 -8.69 24.03 -17.07
N ASN A 77 -9.38 24.25 -18.19
CA ASN A 77 -10.82 24.44 -18.46
C ASN A 77 -11.22 23.98 -19.90
N ALA A 78 -12.51 23.85 -20.21
CA ALA A 78 -13.03 22.98 -21.29
C ALA A 78 -13.06 23.52 -22.75
N SER A 79 -13.01 22.58 -23.72
CA SER A 79 -13.78 22.59 -24.97
C SER A 79 -14.01 21.16 -25.53
N THR A 80 -15.20 20.89 -26.05
CA THR A 80 -15.78 19.57 -26.38
C THR A 80 -15.28 18.88 -27.66
N ALA A 81 -15.21 17.53 -27.67
CA ALA A 81 -15.50 16.68 -28.85
C ALA A 81 -15.83 15.20 -28.46
N GLN A 82 -16.41 14.43 -29.39
CA GLN A 82 -17.07 13.13 -29.14
C GLN A 82 -16.27 11.86 -29.48
N THR A 83 -16.60 10.79 -28.75
CA THR A 83 -16.59 9.33 -29.04
C THR A 83 -16.21 8.82 -30.46
N ASP A 84 -15.35 7.80 -30.55
CA ASP A 84 -15.81 6.38 -30.63
C ASP A 84 -14.67 5.34 -30.53
N ALA A 85 -15.04 4.06 -30.35
CA ALA A 85 -14.17 2.97 -29.86
C ALA A 85 -13.47 2.11 -30.95
N ASN A 86 -12.42 1.36 -30.57
CA ASN A 86 -12.30 -0.07 -30.89
C ASN A 86 -11.12 -0.79 -30.17
N SER A 87 -11.42 -1.97 -29.65
CA SER A 87 -10.53 -2.83 -28.83
C SER A 87 -9.49 -3.65 -29.63
N ALA A 88 -8.31 -3.95 -29.05
CA ALA A 88 -7.90 -5.34 -28.72
C ALA A 88 -6.44 -5.55 -28.24
N GLN A 89 -6.30 -6.44 -27.24
CA GLN A 89 -5.18 -7.33 -26.89
C GLN A 89 -3.78 -6.78 -26.49
N LYS A 90 -3.45 -7.07 -25.21
CA LYS A 90 -2.16 -6.85 -24.56
C LYS A 90 -1.03 -7.72 -25.13
N LYS A 91 0.18 -7.17 -25.23
CA LYS A 91 1.43 -7.94 -25.22
C LYS A 91 2.42 -7.28 -24.26
N SER A 92 2.71 -7.94 -23.14
CA SER A 92 3.68 -7.44 -22.16
C SER A 92 5.10 -7.48 -22.73
N LEU A 93 5.79 -6.35 -22.67
CA LEU A 93 7.23 -6.24 -22.92
C LEU A 93 7.96 -6.08 -21.58
N SER A 94 8.20 -7.20 -20.90
CA SER A 94 9.15 -7.25 -19.80
C SER A 94 10.58 -7.18 -20.36
N SER A 95 11.31 -6.11 -20.06
CA SER A 95 12.77 -6.06 -20.22
C SER A 95 13.42 -5.35 -19.02
N THR A 96 13.50 -6.08 -17.90
CA THR A 96 14.32 -5.71 -16.75
C THR A 96 15.80 -5.84 -17.08
N GLN A 97 16.35 -4.84 -17.75
CA GLN A 97 17.79 -4.60 -17.84
C GLN A 97 18.14 -3.25 -17.21
N SER A 98 18.87 -3.33 -16.10
CA SER A 98 19.62 -2.23 -15.51
C SER A 98 20.83 -1.95 -16.39
N LEU A 99 21.00 -0.69 -16.79
CA LEU A 99 22.13 -0.28 -17.61
C LEU A 99 23.29 0.13 -16.71
N ALA A 100 24.52 -0.11 -17.18
CA ALA A 100 25.71 0.29 -16.45
C ALA A 100 25.86 1.82 -16.51
N ASN A 101 26.26 2.44 -15.40
CA ASN A 101 26.78 3.81 -15.41
C ASN A 101 28.12 3.82 -16.17
N ASP A 102 28.06 4.00 -17.49
CA ASP A 102 29.24 4.10 -18.33
C ASP A 102 29.64 5.58 -18.51
N SER A 103 30.75 5.97 -17.89
CA SER A 103 31.34 7.31 -18.04
C SER A 103 31.82 7.65 -19.45
N THR A 104 31.66 6.74 -20.42
CA THR A 104 31.98 6.94 -21.84
C THR A 104 30.76 7.12 -22.76
N PHE A 105 29.53 7.03 -22.24
CA PHE A 105 28.33 7.22 -23.04
C PHE A 105 28.29 8.60 -23.69
N THR A 106 28.14 8.64 -25.03
CA THR A 106 28.01 9.86 -25.82
C THR A 106 26.60 9.88 -26.43
N PRO A 107 25.67 10.70 -25.89
CA PRO A 107 24.28 10.71 -26.33
C PRO A 107 24.11 11.15 -27.79
N LEU A 108 23.06 10.63 -28.43
CA LEU A 108 22.70 10.95 -29.82
C LEU A 108 22.21 12.39 -30.02
N CYS A 109 21.80 13.07 -28.95
CA CYS A 109 21.20 14.41 -28.96
C CYS A 109 21.81 15.27 -27.84
N PRO A 110 21.78 16.61 -27.92
CA PRO A 110 22.33 17.48 -26.89
C PRO A 110 21.70 17.21 -25.51
N THR A 111 22.54 17.09 -24.48
CA THR A 111 22.07 16.82 -23.12
C THR A 111 21.50 18.08 -22.47
N LEU A 112 20.29 17.98 -21.93
CA LEU A 112 19.65 18.98 -21.11
C LEU A 112 19.39 18.42 -19.70
N ALA A 113 19.13 19.31 -18.74
CA ALA A 113 18.86 18.93 -17.37
C ALA A 113 17.37 18.65 -17.16
N VAL A 114 17.05 17.64 -16.36
CA VAL A 114 15.70 17.41 -15.84
C VAL A 114 15.31 18.51 -14.83
N ASN A 115 14.02 18.56 -14.47
CA ASN A 115 13.45 19.56 -13.56
C ASN A 115 13.70 21.02 -14.01
N SER A 116 13.82 21.21 -15.33
CA SER A 116 14.02 22.48 -16.03
C SER A 116 13.05 22.57 -17.20
N ILE A 117 12.72 23.80 -17.61
CA ILE A 117 11.90 24.08 -18.78
C ILE A 117 12.68 24.91 -19.80
N TYR A 118 12.60 24.47 -21.06
CA TYR A 118 13.33 25.00 -22.21
C TYR A 118 12.35 25.45 -23.28
N THR A 119 12.73 26.45 -24.08
CA THR A 119 11.92 26.91 -25.22
C THR A 119 12.59 26.47 -26.52
N LEU A 120 11.89 25.73 -27.36
CA LEU A 120 12.32 25.40 -28.72
C LEU A 120 11.50 26.21 -29.72
N GLY A 121 12.17 26.84 -30.68
CA GLY A 121 11.52 27.51 -31.82
C GLY A 121 12.23 27.19 -33.13
N GLY A 122 11.60 27.56 -34.25
CA GLY A 122 12.11 27.33 -35.61
C GLY A 122 11.83 25.93 -36.17
N LEU A 123 11.25 25.01 -35.40
CA LEU A 123 10.80 23.70 -35.90
C LEU A 123 9.72 23.89 -36.98
N GLN A 124 9.84 23.20 -38.10
CA GLN A 124 8.93 23.32 -39.25
C GLN A 124 8.06 22.06 -39.38
N SER A 125 6.89 22.20 -40.02
CA SER A 125 6.00 21.08 -40.35
C SER A 125 6.75 19.93 -41.04
N GLY A 126 6.56 18.69 -40.57
CA GLY A 126 7.27 17.48 -41.01
C GLY A 126 8.71 17.34 -40.47
N GLY A 127 9.17 18.27 -39.63
CA GLY A 127 10.46 18.21 -38.96
C GLY A 127 10.38 17.53 -37.59
N SER A 128 11.52 17.09 -37.07
CA SER A 128 11.64 16.54 -35.72
C SER A 128 12.83 17.12 -34.96
N ALA A 129 12.74 17.17 -33.63
CA ALA A 129 13.78 17.62 -32.73
C ALA A 129 14.03 16.58 -31.63
N CYS A 130 15.28 16.47 -31.16
CA CYS A 130 15.59 15.63 -30.00
C CYS A 130 16.58 16.25 -29.03
N TYR A 131 16.44 15.90 -27.76
CA TYR A 131 17.38 16.23 -26.68
C TYR A 131 17.50 15.05 -25.72
N HIS A 132 18.68 14.85 -25.16
CA HIS A 132 18.98 13.81 -24.18
C HIS A 132 18.77 14.32 -22.75
N PHE A 133 18.37 13.43 -21.85
CA PHE A 133 18.50 13.61 -20.41
C PHE A 133 18.80 12.29 -19.69
N GLU A 134 19.38 12.41 -18.50
CA GLU A 134 19.73 11.27 -17.66
C GLU A 134 18.76 11.16 -16.47
N ILE A 135 18.31 9.94 -16.19
CA ILE A 135 17.65 9.56 -14.95
C ILE A 135 18.68 8.81 -14.09
N THR A 136 18.99 9.31 -12.91
CA THR A 136 20.04 8.74 -12.03
C THR A 136 19.49 7.75 -11.00
N GLN A 137 18.19 7.75 -10.73
CA GLN A 137 17.50 6.87 -9.79
C GLN A 137 16.06 6.61 -10.24
N ARG A 138 15.43 5.50 -9.81
CA ARG A 138 14.03 5.19 -10.17
C ARG A 138 13.13 6.38 -9.82
N SER A 139 12.33 6.84 -10.78
CA SER A 139 11.60 8.11 -10.69
C SER A 139 10.24 8.06 -11.36
N LYS A 140 9.29 8.85 -10.86
CA LYS A 140 8.06 9.23 -11.57
C LYS A 140 8.43 10.40 -12.48
N THR A 141 8.35 10.18 -13.79
CA THR A 141 8.81 11.12 -14.81
C THR A 141 7.63 11.57 -15.67
N THR A 142 7.38 12.88 -15.67
CA THR A 142 6.45 13.53 -16.60
C THR A 142 7.25 14.30 -17.64
N ALA A 143 7.41 13.75 -18.84
CA ALA A 143 7.98 14.49 -19.98
C ALA A 143 6.85 15.22 -20.72
N PHE A 144 7.10 16.44 -21.17
CA PHE A 144 6.03 17.31 -21.69
C PHE A 144 6.47 18.25 -22.83
N VAL A 145 5.49 18.67 -23.63
CA VAL A 145 5.55 19.81 -24.58
C VAL A 145 4.32 20.68 -24.33
N VAL A 146 4.50 21.98 -24.05
CA VAL A 146 3.42 22.88 -23.64
C VAL A 146 3.51 24.27 -24.26
N GLY A 147 2.36 24.93 -24.40
CA GLY A 147 2.25 26.32 -24.83
C GLY A 147 2.60 26.53 -26.30
N MET A 148 2.05 25.69 -27.16
CA MET A 148 2.16 25.77 -28.63
C MET A 148 1.28 26.88 -29.21
N SER A 149 1.65 27.44 -30.37
CA SER A 149 0.77 28.34 -31.13
C SER A 149 -0.47 27.60 -31.67
N PRO A 150 -1.59 28.28 -31.98
CA PRO A 150 -2.77 27.66 -32.58
C PRO A 150 -2.48 26.89 -33.89
N GLU A 151 -1.41 27.24 -34.59
CA GLU A 151 -0.94 26.65 -35.84
C GLU A 151 0.09 25.50 -35.64
N THR A 152 0.45 25.19 -34.40
CA THR A 152 1.50 24.21 -34.06
C THR A 152 0.91 22.98 -33.36
N ASP A 153 1.16 21.81 -33.93
CA ASP A 153 0.75 20.46 -33.50
C ASP A 153 2.03 19.60 -33.47
N ILE A 154 2.48 19.27 -32.25
CA ILE A 154 3.70 18.52 -31.98
C ILE A 154 3.33 17.21 -31.27
N ALA A 155 3.72 16.07 -31.82
CA ALA A 155 3.67 14.80 -31.08
C ALA A 155 4.93 14.63 -30.21
N LEU A 156 4.78 14.04 -29.02
CA LEU A 156 5.87 13.77 -28.08
C LEU A 156 6.07 12.26 -27.90
N SER A 157 7.28 11.78 -28.16
CA SER A 157 7.73 10.45 -27.71
C SER A 157 8.76 10.59 -26.59
N LEU A 158 8.59 9.81 -25.51
CA LEU A 158 9.66 9.54 -24.56
C LEU A 158 10.39 8.27 -25.00
N MET A 159 11.70 8.38 -25.21
CA MET A 159 12.55 7.26 -25.59
C MET A 159 13.56 6.92 -24.51
N ARG A 160 13.95 5.63 -24.43
CA ARG A 160 15.02 5.10 -23.59
C ARG A 160 16.14 4.54 -24.47
N ASP A 161 17.38 4.90 -24.15
CA ASP A 161 18.60 4.27 -24.72
C ASP A 161 18.97 3.01 -23.92
N ASP A 162 19.59 2.03 -24.56
CA ASP A 162 20.28 0.93 -23.86
C ASP A 162 21.72 1.29 -23.43
N GLY A 163 22.15 2.53 -23.66
CA GLY A 163 23.51 2.99 -23.40
C GLY A 163 24.50 2.53 -24.48
N GLN A 164 24.02 1.91 -25.55
CA GLN A 164 24.79 1.56 -26.75
C GLN A 164 24.23 2.27 -27.99
N ASN A 165 23.44 3.33 -27.79
CA ASN A 165 22.75 4.12 -28.81
C ASN A 165 21.64 3.35 -29.56
N ASN A 166 21.12 2.25 -28.99
CA ASN A 166 19.88 1.64 -29.44
C ASN A 166 18.73 2.24 -28.63
N VAL A 167 17.89 3.01 -29.30
CA VAL A 167 16.76 3.71 -28.67
C VAL A 167 15.47 2.92 -28.80
N THR A 168 14.58 3.09 -27.84
CA THR A 168 13.24 2.49 -27.85
C THR A 168 12.23 3.51 -27.36
N ALA A 169 11.12 3.70 -28.09
CA ALA A 169 10.00 4.49 -27.60
C ALA A 169 9.33 3.73 -26.44
N ILE A 170 9.22 4.40 -25.28
CA ILE A 170 8.61 3.82 -24.06
C ILE A 170 7.29 4.50 -23.70
N ASN A 171 6.99 5.68 -24.27
CA ASN A 171 5.69 6.33 -24.18
C ASN A 171 5.50 7.34 -25.32
N TYR A 172 4.26 7.68 -25.61
CA TYR A 172 3.86 8.55 -26.70
C TYR A 172 2.62 9.37 -26.30
N SER A 173 2.64 10.67 -26.60
CA SER A 173 1.48 11.56 -26.50
C SER A 173 1.32 12.29 -27.83
N ASP A 174 0.06 12.38 -28.25
CA ASP A 174 -0.37 12.91 -29.53
C ASP A 174 -1.82 13.36 -29.43
N GLN A 175 -2.03 14.50 -28.80
CA GLN A 175 -3.34 15.14 -28.68
C GLN A 175 -3.72 15.82 -30.00
N THR A 176 -5.01 16.12 -30.16
CA THR A 176 -5.50 16.73 -31.40
C THR A 176 -5.16 18.22 -31.45
N GLY A 177 -4.34 18.65 -32.42
CA GLY A 177 -4.05 20.05 -32.67
C GLY A 177 -2.99 20.63 -31.73
N ASN A 178 -3.21 21.83 -31.22
CA ASN A 178 -2.23 22.54 -30.38
C ASN A 178 -2.36 22.27 -28.87
N ALA A 179 -2.96 21.14 -28.48
CA ALA A 179 -3.14 20.78 -27.08
C ALA A 179 -1.81 20.33 -26.46
N ASP A 180 -1.59 20.64 -25.17
CA ASP A 180 -0.37 20.28 -24.45
C ASP A 180 -0.13 18.76 -24.45
N GLU A 181 1.10 18.32 -24.73
CA GLU A 181 1.51 16.93 -24.72
C GLU A 181 2.19 16.54 -23.41
N ALA A 182 1.88 15.33 -22.91
CA ALA A 182 2.63 14.76 -21.81
C ALA A 182 2.56 13.24 -21.73
N THR A 183 3.68 12.67 -21.27
CA THR A 183 3.83 11.24 -20.97
C THR A 183 4.19 11.07 -19.50
N LEU A 184 3.52 10.16 -18.79
CA LEU A 184 3.83 9.79 -17.40
C LEU A 184 4.46 8.40 -17.38
N ASN A 185 5.64 8.26 -16.77
CA ASN A 185 6.38 6.99 -16.74
C ASN A 185 7.10 6.76 -15.42
N LEU A 186 7.11 5.49 -14.98
CA LEU A 186 8.04 5.01 -13.98
C LEU A 186 9.39 4.69 -14.64
N THR A 187 10.31 5.64 -14.63
CA THR A 187 11.64 5.49 -15.23
C THR A 187 12.60 4.78 -14.28
N GLN A 188 13.60 4.12 -14.87
CA GLN A 188 14.71 3.48 -14.18
C GLN A 188 15.98 4.31 -14.41
N PRO A 189 17.08 4.07 -13.69
CA PRO A 189 18.36 4.66 -14.03
C PRO A 189 18.75 4.40 -15.50
N GLY A 190 19.21 5.43 -16.19
CA GLY A 190 19.66 5.35 -17.58
C GLY A 190 19.44 6.63 -18.40
N HIS A 191 19.63 6.48 -19.71
CA HIS A 191 19.60 7.56 -20.68
C HIS A 191 18.26 7.62 -21.42
N TYR A 192 17.72 8.82 -21.57
CA TYR A 192 16.41 9.08 -22.14
C TYR A 192 16.46 10.24 -23.13
N TYR A 193 15.48 10.29 -24.03
CA TYR A 193 15.33 11.40 -24.97
C TYR A 193 13.90 11.91 -25.02
N TRP A 194 13.75 13.23 -25.06
CA TRP A 194 12.58 13.83 -25.69
C TRP A 194 12.76 13.72 -27.20
N PHE A 195 11.81 13.09 -27.88
CA PHE A 195 11.67 13.18 -29.33
C PHE A 195 10.35 13.90 -29.63
N MET A 196 10.45 15.00 -30.36
CA MET A 196 9.34 15.90 -30.66
C MET A 196 9.19 16.00 -32.17
N GLU A 197 7.99 15.77 -32.70
CA GLU A 197 7.74 15.71 -34.13
C GLU A 197 6.61 16.65 -34.52
N ALA A 198 6.88 17.58 -35.43
CA ALA A 198 5.90 18.57 -35.87
C ALA A 198 5.02 18.01 -36.99
N LYS A 199 3.76 17.72 -36.67
CA LYS A 199 2.74 17.44 -37.69
C LYS A 199 2.45 18.71 -38.49
N THR A 200 2.18 19.80 -37.77
CA THR A 200 2.18 21.16 -38.31
C THR A 200 2.95 22.07 -37.36
N ALA A 201 3.75 22.98 -37.90
CA ALA A 201 4.41 24.02 -37.12
C ALA A 201 4.68 25.25 -38.00
N ASP A 202 4.47 26.42 -37.41
CA ASP A 202 4.71 27.75 -37.97
C ASP A 202 6.14 28.29 -37.69
N GLY A 203 6.95 27.53 -36.94
CA GLY A 203 8.27 27.95 -36.46
C GLY A 203 8.25 28.78 -35.18
N SER A 204 7.09 29.00 -34.56
CA SER A 204 6.97 29.66 -33.25
C SER A 204 7.64 28.86 -32.13
N GLY A 205 7.79 29.51 -30.96
CA GLY A 205 8.42 28.93 -29.79
C GLY A 205 7.43 28.21 -28.89
N PHE A 206 7.64 26.92 -28.63
CA PHE A 206 6.94 26.14 -27.61
C PHE A 206 7.89 25.73 -26.48
N ASN A 207 7.36 25.28 -25.34
CA ASN A 207 8.17 24.88 -24.20
C ASN A 207 8.18 23.36 -24.00
N PHE A 208 9.28 22.81 -23.50
CA PHE A 208 9.39 21.37 -23.21
C PHE A 208 10.30 21.11 -22.02
N GLY A 209 10.22 19.91 -21.47
CA GLY A 209 11.06 19.47 -20.36
C GLY A 209 10.59 18.14 -19.76
N ALA A 210 11.20 17.76 -18.63
CA ALA A 210 10.80 16.60 -17.85
C ALA A 210 10.82 16.96 -16.37
N ILE A 211 9.72 16.63 -15.69
CA ILE A 211 9.61 16.65 -14.24
C ILE A 211 9.98 15.25 -13.77
N VAL A 212 10.95 15.15 -12.87
CA VAL A 212 11.52 13.90 -12.39
C VAL A 212 11.43 13.91 -10.87
N ASN A 213 10.43 13.22 -10.33
CA ASN A 213 10.28 13.02 -8.90
C ASN A 213 10.88 11.69 -8.47
N THR A 214 11.82 11.77 -7.53
CA THR A 214 12.59 10.66 -7.01
C THR A 214 12.12 10.25 -5.61
N ASN A 215 11.25 11.05 -4.98
CA ASN A 215 10.69 10.79 -3.66
C ASN A 215 9.40 10.00 -3.81
N ILE A 216 9.51 8.80 -4.40
CA ILE A 216 8.39 7.92 -4.71
C ILE A 216 8.56 6.57 -4.04
N ASP A 217 7.44 5.95 -3.64
CA ASP A 217 7.45 4.63 -3.04
C ASP A 217 7.47 3.49 -4.09
N ALA A 218 7.35 2.25 -3.63
CA ALA A 218 7.46 1.04 -4.45
C ALA A 218 6.21 0.70 -5.28
N TYR A 219 5.06 1.33 -5.02
CA TYR A 219 3.76 0.99 -5.58
C TYR A 219 3.39 1.86 -6.80
N GLU A 220 4.04 3.02 -6.91
CA GLU A 220 4.00 3.93 -8.06
C GLU A 220 4.32 3.22 -9.40
N LEU A 221 3.58 3.48 -10.50
CA LEU A 221 2.49 4.45 -10.64
C LEU A 221 1.14 3.91 -10.16
N ASN A 222 0.53 4.55 -9.16
CA ASN A 222 -0.76 4.16 -8.60
C ASN A 222 -1.72 5.34 -8.36
N ASP A 223 -1.45 6.50 -8.96
CA ASP A 223 -2.18 7.78 -8.84
C ASP A 223 -3.70 7.75 -9.15
N ILE A 224 -4.23 6.71 -9.81
CA ILE A 224 -5.65 6.65 -10.21
C ILE A 224 -6.29 5.26 -10.07
N PRO A 225 -7.63 5.13 -10.03
CA PRO A 225 -8.32 3.85 -9.85
C PRO A 225 -7.96 2.73 -10.84
N SER A 226 -7.62 3.05 -12.10
CA SER A 226 -7.25 2.01 -13.09
C SER A 226 -5.80 1.52 -12.96
N LEU A 227 -4.94 2.27 -12.26
CA LEU A 227 -3.59 1.85 -11.87
C LEU A 227 -3.50 1.38 -10.41
N ALA A 228 -4.64 1.28 -9.71
CA ALA A 228 -4.69 0.86 -8.32
C ALA A 228 -3.86 -0.41 -8.08
N TYR A 229 -2.85 -0.32 -7.21
CA TYR A 229 -1.88 -1.40 -7.04
C TYR A 229 -2.58 -2.66 -6.52
N PRO A 230 -2.50 -3.81 -7.22
CA PRO A 230 -3.22 -5.03 -6.84
C PRO A 230 -2.49 -5.74 -5.70
N LEU A 231 -3.12 -5.76 -4.53
CA LEU A 231 -2.60 -6.48 -3.37
C LEU A 231 -2.92 -7.99 -3.47
N PRO A 232 -1.99 -8.86 -3.06
CA PRO A 232 -2.24 -10.29 -3.03
C PRO A 232 -3.24 -10.66 -1.92
N ASP A 233 -3.77 -11.89 -2.00
CA ASP A 233 -4.66 -12.44 -0.98
C ASP A 233 -3.95 -12.60 0.37
N GLY A 234 -4.73 -12.57 1.45
CA GLY A 234 -4.25 -12.42 2.82
C GLY A 234 -4.39 -10.98 3.36
N LEU A 235 -3.67 -10.65 4.43
CA LEU A 235 -3.62 -9.30 5.01
C LEU A 235 -2.27 -8.66 4.68
N ASN A 236 -2.29 -7.47 4.08
CA ASN A 236 -1.08 -6.81 3.59
C ASN A 236 -0.74 -5.57 4.44
N VAL A 237 0.54 -5.24 4.49
CA VAL A 237 1.05 -3.97 5.00
C VAL A 237 1.82 -3.29 3.90
N VAL A 238 1.40 -2.08 3.57
CA VAL A 238 1.92 -1.22 2.52
C VAL A 238 2.52 0.01 3.20
N ASN A 239 3.78 0.31 2.91
CA ASN A 239 4.44 1.54 3.36
C ASN A 239 4.63 2.45 2.16
N GLY A 240 3.81 3.50 2.06
CA GLY A 240 3.87 4.48 0.97
C GLY A 240 4.11 5.89 1.46
N ASN A 241 4.43 6.82 0.56
CA ASN A 241 4.61 8.24 0.89
C ASN A 241 3.60 9.11 0.13
N SER A 242 3.73 10.44 0.20
CA SER A 242 3.06 11.28 -0.78
C SER A 242 4.05 12.23 -1.41
N ASP A 243 4.15 12.17 -2.72
CA ASP A 243 5.14 12.79 -3.57
C ASP A 243 4.82 14.28 -3.85
N SER A 244 3.54 14.64 -3.70
CA SER A 244 2.96 15.97 -3.93
C SER A 244 1.74 16.21 -3.02
N ASP A 245 1.16 17.42 -3.07
CA ASP A 245 -0.04 17.79 -2.30
C ASP A 245 -1.35 17.28 -2.91
N SER A 246 -1.30 16.77 -4.14
CA SER A 246 -2.41 16.13 -4.85
C SER A 246 -2.17 14.65 -5.18
N ASP A 247 -1.09 14.06 -4.64
CA ASP A 247 -0.78 12.65 -4.81
C ASP A 247 -1.94 11.78 -4.30
N ALA A 248 -2.24 10.69 -4.99
CA ALA A 248 -3.46 9.93 -4.74
C ALA A 248 -3.22 8.44 -4.92
N ASP A 249 -2.66 7.80 -3.90
CA ASP A 249 -2.36 6.37 -3.97
C ASP A 249 -3.61 5.50 -3.99
N TYR A 250 -3.86 4.80 -5.09
CA TYR A 250 -4.90 3.79 -5.17
C TYR A 250 -4.34 2.38 -4.97
N TYR A 251 -5.10 1.57 -4.24
CA TYR A 251 -4.84 0.16 -4.00
C TYR A 251 -6.12 -0.64 -4.25
N VAL A 252 -5.98 -1.88 -4.73
CA VAL A 252 -7.13 -2.78 -4.90
C VAL A 252 -6.88 -4.13 -4.22
N PHE A 253 -7.83 -4.53 -3.39
CA PHE A 253 -7.88 -5.88 -2.81
C PHE A 253 -9.11 -6.62 -3.36
N THR A 254 -8.94 -7.90 -3.72
CA THR A 254 -10.06 -8.74 -4.18
C THR A 254 -10.46 -9.72 -3.08
N ALA A 255 -11.70 -9.63 -2.60
CA ALA A 255 -12.24 -10.59 -1.64
C ALA A 255 -12.65 -11.89 -2.35
N ILE A 256 -11.65 -12.67 -2.77
CA ILE A 256 -11.80 -13.89 -3.60
C ILE A 256 -12.87 -14.85 -3.05
N ARG A 257 -13.05 -14.93 -1.73
CA ARG A 257 -14.00 -15.82 -1.04
C ARG A 257 -15.20 -15.08 -0.43
N GLY A 258 -15.30 -13.76 -0.60
CA GLY A 258 -16.27 -12.91 0.10
C GLY A 258 -15.88 -12.67 1.56
N GLN A 259 -14.61 -12.89 1.91
CA GLN A 259 -14.09 -12.66 3.26
C GLN A 259 -14.08 -11.18 3.62
N ARG A 260 -14.30 -10.86 4.90
CA ARG A 260 -14.25 -9.49 5.40
C ARG A 260 -12.88 -8.88 5.16
N VAL A 261 -12.87 -7.63 4.73
CA VAL A 261 -11.65 -6.88 4.44
C VAL A 261 -11.40 -5.89 5.58
N LEU A 262 -10.25 -6.02 6.23
CA LEU A 262 -9.74 -5.01 7.15
C LEU A 262 -9.07 -3.88 6.38
N LEU A 263 -9.36 -2.66 6.80
CA LEU A 263 -8.79 -1.43 6.28
C LEU A 263 -8.35 -0.53 7.44
N ARG A 264 -7.08 -0.14 7.47
CA ARG A 264 -6.52 0.82 8.45
C ARG A 264 -5.37 1.61 7.83
N LEU A 265 -5.27 2.89 8.18
CA LEU A 265 -4.14 3.74 7.83
C LEU A 265 -3.53 4.36 9.09
N ASP A 266 -2.23 4.17 9.30
CA ASP A 266 -1.44 4.86 10.32
C ASP A 266 -0.37 5.73 9.61
N GLY A 267 0.18 6.72 10.30
CA GLY A 267 1.48 7.31 9.95
C GLY A 267 2.60 6.52 10.64
N VAL A 268 3.72 6.28 9.94
CA VAL A 268 4.85 5.52 10.54
C VAL A 268 5.53 6.31 11.66
N ALA A 269 5.64 7.64 11.50
CA ALA A 269 6.20 8.52 12.51
C ALA A 269 5.12 8.97 13.52
N SER A 270 5.48 9.05 14.80
CA SER A 270 4.56 9.48 15.87
C SER A 270 3.92 10.84 15.55
N GLY A 271 2.61 10.93 15.76
CA GLY A 271 1.84 12.14 15.49
C GLY A 271 1.56 12.45 14.02
N THR A 272 1.90 11.58 13.06
CA THR A 272 1.64 11.80 11.61
C THR A 272 0.35 11.15 11.07
N ASN A 273 -0.42 10.42 11.90
CA ASN A 273 -1.67 9.74 11.49
C ASN A 273 -2.70 10.62 10.78
N ASN A 274 -2.69 11.94 11.03
CA ASN A 274 -3.65 12.88 10.43
C ASN A 274 -3.08 13.61 9.19
N ASN A 275 -1.90 13.22 8.70
CA ASN A 275 -1.30 13.84 7.51
C ASN A 275 -1.93 13.32 6.20
N TRP A 276 -2.67 12.21 6.29
CA TRP A 276 -3.40 11.61 5.17
C TRP A 276 -4.86 11.36 5.52
N LEU A 277 -5.67 11.19 4.47
CA LEU A 277 -7.06 10.78 4.50
C LEU A 277 -7.17 9.39 3.87
N LEU A 278 -8.05 8.56 4.42
CA LEU A 278 -8.32 7.21 3.93
C LEU A 278 -9.75 7.13 3.38
N ALA A 279 -9.94 6.56 2.19
CA ALA A 279 -11.27 6.27 1.67
C ALA A 279 -11.34 4.92 0.93
N SER A 280 -12.54 4.34 0.88
CA SER A 280 -12.80 3.07 0.19
C SER A 280 -14.02 3.13 -0.72
N SER A 281 -14.01 2.37 -1.81
CA SER A 281 -15.12 2.12 -2.74
C SER A 281 -15.27 0.62 -2.99
N THR A 282 -16.51 0.14 -3.10
CA THR A 282 -16.86 -1.24 -3.51
C THR A 282 -17.60 -1.28 -4.84
N ASP A 283 -17.68 -0.13 -5.54
CA ASP A 283 -18.49 0.07 -6.74
C ASP A 283 -17.66 0.59 -7.94
N GLY A 284 -16.37 0.23 -7.98
CA GLY A 284 -15.47 0.59 -9.09
C GLY A 284 -14.94 2.03 -9.04
N GLY A 285 -15.03 2.71 -7.89
CA GLY A 285 -14.58 4.08 -7.70
C GLY A 285 -15.66 5.15 -7.92
N ASN A 286 -16.92 4.74 -8.10
CA ASN A 286 -18.04 5.67 -8.30
C ASN A 286 -18.43 6.39 -7.00
N ASN A 287 -18.48 5.67 -5.86
CA ASN A 287 -18.77 6.26 -4.54
C ASN A 287 -17.63 5.96 -3.56
N TRP A 288 -17.12 7.01 -2.92
CA TRP A 288 -16.03 6.94 -1.94
C TRP A 288 -16.54 7.22 -0.54
N THR A 289 -16.23 6.32 0.41
CA THR A 289 -16.52 6.56 1.83
C THR A 289 -15.23 6.79 2.61
N THR A 290 -15.08 7.99 3.18
CA THR A 290 -13.94 8.36 4.03
C THR A 290 -13.96 7.60 5.36
N ARG A 291 -12.77 7.33 5.91
CA ARG A 291 -12.53 6.60 7.15
C ARG A 291 -11.58 7.38 8.07
N ASN A 292 -11.76 7.23 9.37
CA ASN A 292 -10.80 7.74 10.36
C ASN A 292 -9.49 6.96 10.27
N THR A 293 -8.36 7.65 10.28
CA THR A 293 -7.02 7.04 10.43
C THR A 293 -6.83 6.53 11.87
N ALA A 294 -5.81 5.68 12.07
CA ALA A 294 -5.50 4.93 13.29
C ALA A 294 -6.60 3.97 13.81
N GLN A 295 -7.77 3.93 13.18
CA GLN A 295 -8.87 3.03 13.51
C GLN A 295 -8.97 1.94 12.44
N GLY A 296 -9.18 0.70 12.87
CA GLY A 296 -9.47 -0.42 11.98
C GLY A 296 -10.94 -0.42 11.55
N HIS A 297 -11.19 -0.45 10.25
CA HIS A 297 -12.53 -0.52 9.67
C HIS A 297 -12.71 -1.87 8.96
N LEU A 298 -13.87 -2.49 9.14
CA LEU A 298 -14.21 -3.74 8.47
C LEU A 298 -15.19 -3.47 7.33
N ILE A 299 -14.84 -3.90 6.13
CA ILE A 299 -15.70 -3.95 4.96
C ILE A 299 -16.22 -5.38 4.83
N VAL A 300 -17.53 -5.54 4.63
CA VAL A 300 -18.17 -6.83 4.41
C VAL A 300 -18.57 -6.88 2.92
N PRO A 301 -17.87 -7.66 2.08
CA PRO A 301 -18.25 -7.83 0.69
C PRO A 301 -19.67 -8.40 0.56
N SER A 302 -20.37 -8.02 -0.50
CA SER A 302 -21.67 -8.60 -0.86
C SER A 302 -21.53 -10.01 -1.47
N GLN A 303 -20.39 -10.30 -2.11
CA GLN A 303 -20.13 -11.57 -2.81
C GLN A 303 -18.64 -11.90 -2.92
N ALA A 304 -18.35 -13.13 -3.34
CA ALA A 304 -17.00 -13.57 -3.70
C ALA A 304 -16.49 -12.87 -4.97
N ASN A 305 -15.18 -12.62 -5.02
CA ASN A 305 -14.46 -11.87 -6.06
C ASN A 305 -14.85 -10.38 -6.18
N GLU A 306 -15.51 -9.82 -5.17
CA GLU A 306 -15.74 -8.37 -5.09
C GLU A 306 -14.40 -7.63 -4.90
N LYS A 307 -14.23 -6.52 -5.63
CA LYS A 307 -13.05 -5.65 -5.53
C LYS A 307 -13.33 -4.50 -4.57
N VAL A 308 -12.47 -4.37 -3.58
CA VAL A 308 -12.41 -3.19 -2.71
C VAL A 308 -11.30 -2.29 -3.22
N LEU A 309 -11.68 -1.14 -3.77
CA LEU A 309 -10.75 -0.05 -4.06
C LEU A 309 -10.54 0.78 -2.79
N VAL A 310 -9.30 1.15 -2.54
CA VAL A 310 -8.88 2.02 -1.43
C VAL A 310 -8.05 3.14 -2.02
N ARG A 311 -8.16 4.34 -1.46
CA ARG A 311 -7.23 5.44 -1.75
C ARG A 311 -6.69 6.09 -0.48
N VAL A 312 -5.44 6.47 -0.54
CA VAL A 312 -4.77 7.36 0.42
C VAL A 312 -4.55 8.71 -0.26
N LEU A 313 -4.78 9.80 0.46
CA LEU A 313 -4.67 11.17 -0.06
C LEU A 313 -3.98 12.05 0.99
N PRO A 314 -3.09 12.98 0.63
CA PRO A 314 -2.67 14.10 1.48
C PRO A 314 -3.87 14.79 2.13
N ASN A 315 -3.78 15.06 3.43
CA ASN A 315 -4.79 15.86 4.12
C ASN A 315 -4.52 17.35 3.86
N PRO A 316 -5.39 18.10 3.16
CA PRO A 316 -5.16 19.53 2.90
C PRO A 316 -5.15 20.38 4.18
N SER A 317 -5.73 19.89 5.29
CA SER A 317 -5.63 20.56 6.59
C SER A 317 -4.27 20.35 7.28
N ARG A 318 -3.47 19.38 6.83
CA ARG A 318 -2.15 19.03 7.37
C ARG A 318 -1.37 18.17 6.38
N LEU A 319 -0.76 18.81 5.39
CA LEU A 319 -0.04 18.08 4.32
C LEU A 319 1.13 17.24 4.89
N PRO A 320 1.41 16.06 4.32
CA PRO A 320 2.62 15.32 4.59
C PRO A 320 3.83 16.02 3.94
N THR A 321 5.04 15.73 4.43
CA THR A 321 6.27 15.99 3.66
C THR A 321 6.62 14.77 2.83
N VAL A 322 7.30 14.93 1.70
CA VAL A 322 7.72 13.80 0.83
C VAL A 322 8.56 12.70 1.52
N SER A 323 9.18 13.03 2.66
CA SER A 323 9.94 12.09 3.52
C SER A 323 9.11 11.33 4.56
N GLN A 324 7.82 11.67 4.72
CA GLN A 324 6.93 11.01 5.66
C GLN A 324 6.21 9.86 4.98
N VAL A 325 6.11 8.75 5.70
CA VAL A 325 5.58 7.47 5.20
C VAL A 325 4.33 7.12 5.99
N TYR A 326 3.26 6.72 5.29
CA TYR A 326 2.10 6.07 5.88
C TYR A 326 2.24 4.56 5.86
N LYS A 327 1.49 3.89 6.72
CA LYS A 327 1.37 2.43 6.79
C LYS A 327 -0.10 2.07 6.58
N LEU A 328 -0.43 1.58 5.40
CA LEU A 328 -1.75 1.05 5.05
C LEU A 328 -1.79 -0.46 5.34
N THR A 329 -2.69 -0.86 6.23
CA THR A 329 -3.03 -2.28 6.46
C THR A 329 -4.33 -2.59 5.70
N LEU A 330 -4.25 -3.46 4.71
CA LEU A 330 -5.35 -3.75 3.79
C LEU A 330 -5.37 -5.23 3.38
N GLY A 331 -6.52 -5.90 3.57
CA GLY A 331 -6.74 -7.26 3.08
C GLY A 331 -7.67 -8.07 3.98
N SER A 332 -7.61 -9.39 3.90
CA SER A 332 -8.45 -10.32 4.67
C SER A 332 -8.32 -10.08 6.18
N GLN A 333 -9.45 -9.87 6.87
CA GLN A 333 -9.47 -9.83 8.33
C GLN A 333 -9.00 -11.18 8.90
N ILE A 334 -7.96 -11.15 9.74
CA ILE A 334 -7.51 -12.32 10.50
C ILE A 334 -8.50 -12.62 11.62
N VAL A 335 -8.95 -13.86 11.69
CA VAL A 335 -9.69 -14.46 12.79
C VAL A 335 -9.04 -15.80 13.17
N GLY A 336 -9.51 -16.44 14.23
CA GLY A 336 -9.11 -17.80 14.57
C GLY A 336 -8.94 -18.02 16.06
N SER A 337 -7.96 -18.83 16.45
CA SER A 337 -7.76 -19.25 17.84
C SER A 337 -6.29 -19.29 18.24
N ILE A 338 -6.07 -19.10 19.54
CA ILE A 338 -4.77 -19.16 20.20
C ILE A 338 -4.95 -20.05 21.43
N SER A 339 -4.05 -20.99 21.66
CA SER A 339 -3.96 -21.71 22.92
C SER A 339 -2.52 -21.72 23.45
N VAL A 340 -2.38 -21.65 24.77
CA VAL A 340 -1.11 -21.73 25.51
C VAL A 340 -1.37 -22.68 26.68
N GLU A 341 -0.64 -23.79 26.71
CA GLU A 341 -0.90 -24.94 27.55
C GLU A 341 0.43 -25.45 28.15
N GLY A 342 0.43 -25.81 29.43
CA GLY A 342 1.49 -26.67 29.97
C GLY A 342 1.29 -28.13 29.54
N GLU A 343 2.06 -29.04 30.13
CA GLU A 343 2.01 -30.45 29.80
C GLU A 343 0.64 -31.08 30.13
N SER A 344 0.25 -32.10 29.36
CA SER A 344 -1.07 -32.75 29.52
C SER A 344 -1.26 -33.48 30.84
N ASN A 345 -0.18 -33.72 31.58
CA ASN A 345 -0.15 -34.39 32.88
C ASN A 345 0.14 -33.44 34.06
N VAL A 346 0.03 -32.12 33.88
CA VAL A 346 0.19 -31.15 34.98
C VAL A 346 -0.91 -31.34 36.04
N LEU A 347 -0.51 -31.71 37.25
CA LEU A 347 -1.35 -31.64 38.44
C LEU A 347 -1.47 -30.17 38.86
N ARG A 348 -2.44 -29.48 38.25
CA ARG A 348 -2.70 -28.05 38.44
C ARG A 348 -3.04 -27.72 39.89
N ILE A 349 -2.46 -26.64 40.39
CA ILE A 349 -2.92 -25.92 41.58
C ILE A 349 -4.34 -25.40 41.28
N PRO A 350 -5.38 -25.85 42.00
CA PRO A 350 -6.77 -25.45 41.72
C PRO A 350 -7.04 -24.02 42.19
N ASN A 351 -8.06 -23.37 41.61
CA ASN A 351 -8.52 -22.02 42.02
C ASN A 351 -8.90 -21.93 43.51
N ALA A 352 -9.29 -23.03 44.14
CA ALA A 352 -9.61 -23.08 45.57
C ALA A 352 -8.38 -23.21 46.49
N ALA A 353 -7.16 -23.35 45.94
CA ALA A 353 -5.94 -23.39 46.74
C ALA A 353 -5.59 -22.00 47.28
N PRO A 354 -5.06 -21.89 48.52
CA PRO A 354 -4.54 -20.64 49.06
C PRO A 354 -3.21 -20.30 48.36
N THR A 355 -3.26 -19.47 47.33
CA THR A 355 -2.09 -18.95 46.61
C THR A 355 -1.92 -17.45 46.89
N ALA A 356 -0.70 -16.92 46.70
CA ALA A 356 -0.43 -15.49 46.88
C ALA A 356 -1.06 -14.61 45.78
N PHE A 357 -1.24 -15.17 44.57
CA PHE A 357 -1.66 -14.46 43.35
C PHE A 357 -3.01 -14.90 42.78
N GLY A 358 -3.79 -15.67 43.54
CA GLY A 358 -5.02 -16.29 43.02
C GLY A 358 -4.73 -17.37 41.96
N PHE A 359 -5.64 -17.52 40.99
CA PHE A 359 -5.57 -18.60 40.02
C PHE A 359 -4.61 -18.32 38.85
N MET A 360 -3.65 -19.22 38.68
CA MET A 360 -2.76 -19.28 37.52
C MET A 360 -3.46 -20.07 36.42
N THR A 361 -3.88 -19.38 35.36
CA THR A 361 -4.71 -19.96 34.29
C THR A 361 -3.93 -20.99 33.48
N THR A 362 -2.66 -20.69 33.20
CA THR A 362 -1.71 -21.61 32.58
C THR A 362 -0.72 -22.08 33.63
N GLN A 363 -0.48 -23.39 33.70
CA GLN A 363 0.47 -23.98 34.64
C GLN A 363 1.23 -25.09 33.93
N ALA A 364 2.53 -25.19 34.20
CA ALA A 364 3.46 -26.11 33.55
C ALA A 364 4.59 -26.51 34.51
N TYR A 365 5.24 -27.64 34.26
CA TYR A 365 6.43 -28.08 34.99
C TYR A 365 7.73 -27.70 34.29
N ARG A 366 7.77 -27.81 32.95
CA ARG A 366 9.00 -27.76 32.13
C ARG A 366 8.76 -27.25 30.72
N ASP A 367 7.64 -27.59 30.11
CA ASP A 367 7.34 -27.29 28.71
C ASP A 367 5.99 -26.58 28.57
N VAL A 368 5.99 -25.39 27.95
CA VAL A 368 4.77 -24.67 27.55
C VAL A 368 4.58 -24.83 26.05
N THR A 369 3.54 -25.53 25.63
CA THR A 369 3.17 -25.66 24.22
C THR A 369 2.10 -24.64 23.88
N TRP A 370 2.28 -23.95 22.76
CA TRP A 370 1.32 -22.98 22.25
C TRP A 370 1.01 -23.21 20.78
N ARG A 371 -0.21 -22.84 20.40
CA ARG A 371 -0.78 -23.05 19.05
C ARG A 371 -1.50 -21.80 18.59
N VAL A 372 -1.41 -21.51 17.30
CA VAL A 372 -2.14 -20.42 16.65
C VAL A 372 -2.75 -20.93 15.36
N ARG A 373 -4.06 -20.69 15.21
CA ARG A 373 -4.80 -20.83 13.96
C ARG A 373 -5.15 -19.43 13.47
N ALA A 374 -4.57 -18.99 12.35
CA ALA A 374 -4.91 -17.73 11.68
C ALA A 374 -5.67 -18.02 10.38
N ALA A 375 -6.93 -17.59 10.32
CA ALA A 375 -7.83 -17.79 9.19
C ALA A 375 -8.40 -16.45 8.72
N ASP A 376 -8.93 -16.41 7.50
CA ASP A 376 -9.83 -15.32 7.12
C ASP A 376 -11.24 -15.54 7.70
N SER A 377 -12.13 -14.56 7.54
CA SER A 377 -13.50 -14.66 8.07
C SER A 377 -14.39 -15.74 7.42
N THR A 378 -13.90 -16.48 6.42
CA THR A 378 -14.57 -17.66 5.84
C THR A 378 -14.03 -18.99 6.39
N GLY A 379 -12.98 -18.93 7.22
CA GLY A 379 -12.33 -20.08 7.83
C GLY A 379 -11.14 -20.63 7.03
N VAL A 380 -10.79 -20.03 5.88
CA VAL A 380 -9.65 -20.47 5.06
C VAL A 380 -8.34 -20.06 5.73
N GLY A 381 -7.33 -20.94 5.67
CA GLY A 381 -6.01 -20.73 6.26
C GLY A 381 -5.28 -19.52 5.70
N MET A 382 -4.69 -18.71 6.58
CA MET A 382 -3.81 -17.60 6.21
C MET A 382 -2.36 -17.98 6.52
N PRO A 383 -1.51 -18.23 5.49
CA PRO A 383 -0.10 -18.55 5.69
C PRO A 383 0.72 -17.31 6.06
N ASN A 384 1.94 -17.54 6.54
CA ASN A 384 2.95 -16.51 6.81
C ASN A 384 2.55 -15.47 7.88
N ILE A 385 1.51 -15.74 8.66
CA ILE A 385 1.11 -14.89 9.79
C ILE A 385 2.07 -15.17 10.94
N GLN A 386 2.83 -14.15 11.32
CA GLN A 386 3.70 -14.18 12.50
C GLN A 386 2.86 -13.94 13.77
N ALA A 387 2.94 -14.87 14.71
CA ALA A 387 2.45 -14.69 16.07
C ALA A 387 3.63 -14.60 17.04
N LYS A 388 3.48 -13.74 18.05
CA LYS A 388 4.47 -13.47 19.09
C LYS A 388 3.91 -13.82 20.46
N LEU A 389 4.43 -14.85 21.10
CA LEU A 389 4.19 -15.16 22.52
C LEU A 389 5.27 -14.45 23.33
N TYR A 390 4.86 -13.61 24.28
CA TYR A 390 5.75 -13.18 25.36
C TYR A 390 5.38 -14.01 26.58
N LEU A 391 6.34 -14.74 27.16
CA LEU A 391 6.15 -15.57 28.35
C LEU A 391 7.17 -15.15 29.41
N ASP A 392 6.73 -14.32 30.34
CA ASP A 392 7.49 -14.09 31.57
C ASP A 392 7.19 -15.23 32.55
N GLN A 393 8.22 -15.97 32.91
CA GLN A 393 8.10 -17.16 33.76
C GLN A 393 8.04 -16.83 35.25
N ARG A 394 8.51 -15.63 35.65
CA ARG A 394 8.72 -15.24 37.04
C ARG A 394 8.69 -13.73 37.21
N GLU A 395 7.66 -13.21 37.88
CA GLU A 395 7.59 -11.80 38.25
C GLU A 395 8.76 -11.36 39.14
N SER A 396 9.11 -10.08 39.04
CA SER A 396 10.16 -9.47 39.86
C SER A 396 9.59 -8.29 40.63
N ASN A 397 9.31 -8.50 41.93
CA ASN A 397 8.69 -7.53 42.83
C ASN A 397 7.29 -7.06 42.37
N GLY A 398 6.47 -7.96 41.81
CA GLY A 398 5.12 -7.66 41.32
C GLY A 398 5.07 -7.05 39.90
N GLU A 399 6.21 -6.91 39.23
CA GLU A 399 6.30 -6.46 37.83
C GLU A 399 6.58 -7.65 36.89
N LEU A 400 5.96 -7.62 35.70
CA LEU A 400 6.13 -8.61 34.61
C LEU A 400 6.78 -7.94 33.39
N LEU A 401 7.74 -8.62 32.77
CA LEU A 401 8.53 -8.11 31.66
C LEU A 401 8.14 -8.77 30.32
N PHE A 402 7.46 -8.00 29.48
CA PHE A 402 7.07 -8.41 28.12
C PHE A 402 7.91 -7.69 27.06
N ASP A 403 9.17 -8.10 26.94
CA ASP A 403 10.12 -7.61 25.94
C ASP A 403 10.75 -8.75 25.12
N ASP A 404 11.75 -8.43 24.28
CA ASP A 404 12.42 -9.38 23.40
C ASP A 404 13.18 -10.51 24.13
N THR A 405 13.45 -10.39 25.44
CA THR A 405 14.10 -11.46 26.23
C THR A 405 13.18 -12.65 26.50
N ASN A 406 11.87 -12.39 26.60
CA ASN A 406 10.81 -13.36 26.87
C ASN A 406 9.98 -13.69 25.61
N LEU A 407 10.47 -13.31 24.42
CA LEU A 407 9.76 -13.41 23.15
C LEU A 407 10.00 -14.75 22.42
N HIS A 408 8.91 -15.40 22.05
CA HIS A 408 8.88 -16.57 21.18
C HIS A 408 8.01 -16.31 19.95
N VAL A 409 8.50 -16.73 18.77
CA VAL A 409 7.87 -16.43 17.49
C VAL A 409 7.57 -17.71 16.73
N ILE A 410 6.33 -17.83 16.22
CA ILE A 410 5.95 -18.86 15.25
C ILE A 410 5.26 -18.23 14.03
N THR A 411 5.24 -18.96 12.92
CA THR A 411 4.68 -18.50 11.65
C THR A 411 3.75 -19.57 11.08
N THR A 412 2.58 -19.17 10.61
CA THR A 412 1.58 -20.12 10.10
C THR A 412 1.96 -20.74 8.76
N ASN A 413 1.68 -22.03 8.63
CA ASN A 413 1.83 -22.80 7.40
C ASN A 413 0.68 -22.52 6.39
N ALA A 414 0.65 -23.24 5.27
CA ALA A 414 -0.37 -23.13 4.23
C ALA A 414 -1.82 -23.28 4.71
N ASN A 415 -2.07 -24.03 5.80
CA ASN A 415 -3.40 -24.21 6.38
C ASN A 415 -3.76 -23.11 7.40
N GLY A 416 -2.85 -22.15 7.62
CA GLY A 416 -2.98 -21.14 8.65
C GLY A 416 -2.79 -21.67 10.06
N ASP A 417 -2.00 -22.74 10.24
CA ASP A 417 -1.68 -23.37 11.52
C ASP A 417 -0.21 -23.14 11.90
N ALA A 418 0.05 -22.88 13.18
CA ALA A 418 1.38 -22.87 13.78
C ALA A 418 1.34 -23.47 15.19
N SER A 419 2.45 -24.08 15.61
CA SER A 419 2.66 -24.51 17.00
C SER A 419 4.12 -24.40 17.40
N GLY A 420 4.38 -24.04 18.66
CA GLY A 420 5.71 -24.03 19.25
C GLY A 420 5.70 -24.61 20.67
N THR A 421 6.87 -24.98 21.16
CA THR A 421 7.07 -25.37 22.57
C THR A 421 8.22 -24.54 23.13
N VAL A 422 7.94 -23.86 24.23
CA VAL A 422 8.92 -23.13 25.04
C VAL A 422 9.36 -24.05 26.16
N LYS A 423 10.68 -24.19 26.33
CA LYS A 423 11.24 -24.84 27.52
C LYS A 423 11.40 -23.79 28.60
N LEU A 424 10.92 -24.11 29.80
CA LEU A 424 11.06 -23.26 30.96
C LEU A 424 12.48 -23.36 31.52
N ASP A 425 12.93 -22.27 32.14
CA ASP A 425 14.22 -22.12 32.77
C ASP A 425 14.24 -22.73 34.19
N THR A 426 15.14 -22.25 35.05
CA THR A 426 15.19 -22.71 36.44
C THR A 426 13.99 -22.15 37.22
N CYS A 427 13.19 -23.03 37.81
CA CYS A 427 12.15 -22.66 38.77
C CYS A 427 12.78 -22.34 40.14
N HIS A 428 12.44 -21.18 40.70
CA HIS A 428 13.06 -20.60 41.89
C HIS A 428 12.35 -20.97 43.20
N ALA A 429 11.10 -21.43 43.13
CA ALA A 429 10.25 -21.84 44.25
C ALA A 429 9.92 -20.68 45.21
N ASP A 430 9.66 -19.49 44.67
CA ASP A 430 9.37 -18.28 45.45
C ASP A 430 8.11 -18.42 46.32
N TYR A 431 7.13 -19.20 45.87
CA TYR A 431 5.86 -19.41 46.57
C TYR A 431 5.63 -20.88 46.94
N THR A 432 4.83 -21.08 47.98
CA THR A 432 4.39 -22.41 48.44
C THR A 432 2.88 -22.40 48.67
N THR A 433 2.21 -23.51 48.38
CA THR A 433 0.79 -23.74 48.71
C THR A 433 0.54 -25.21 49.06
N GLN A 434 -0.61 -25.49 49.67
CA GLN A 434 -1.14 -26.85 49.85
C GLN A 434 -2.57 -26.92 49.35
N PHE A 435 -2.91 -28.01 48.65
CA PHE A 435 -4.27 -28.25 48.17
C PHE A 435 -4.65 -29.73 48.24
N GLN A 436 -5.94 -30.00 48.07
CA GLN A 436 -6.48 -31.35 47.96
C GLN A 436 -6.87 -31.65 46.52
N ASP A 437 -6.50 -32.85 46.06
CA ASP A 437 -6.87 -33.44 44.78
C ASP A 437 -7.69 -34.72 45.03
N HIS A 438 -8.72 -34.95 44.21
CA HIS A 438 -9.61 -36.10 44.30
C HIS A 438 -9.37 -37.02 43.11
N SER A 439 -8.54 -38.04 43.29
CA SER A 439 -8.08 -38.91 42.21
C SER A 439 -8.11 -40.38 42.62
N GLN A 440 -8.62 -41.24 41.73
CA GLN A 440 -8.67 -42.71 41.89
C GLN A 440 -9.32 -43.23 43.20
N GLY A 441 -10.26 -42.47 43.79
CA GLY A 441 -10.90 -42.83 45.07
C GLY A 441 -10.06 -42.48 46.31
N TYR A 442 -9.15 -41.51 46.18
CA TYR A 442 -8.35 -40.96 47.26
C TYR A 442 -8.46 -39.43 47.29
N ILE A 443 -8.42 -38.88 48.50
CA ILE A 443 -8.18 -37.46 48.78
C ILE A 443 -6.69 -37.30 49.05
N ASN A 444 -5.99 -36.70 48.09
CA ASN A 444 -4.55 -36.50 48.11
C ASN A 444 -4.24 -35.05 48.53
N THR A 445 -3.51 -34.86 49.63
CA THR A 445 -2.99 -33.54 50.03
C THR A 445 -1.60 -33.34 49.47
N TRP A 446 -1.45 -32.33 48.63
CA TRP A 446 -0.21 -31.99 47.95
C TRP A 446 0.41 -30.71 48.52
N GLY A 447 1.69 -30.74 48.82
CA GLY A 447 2.51 -29.56 49.05
C GLY A 447 3.23 -29.17 47.77
N THR A 448 3.03 -27.93 47.32
CA THR A 448 3.52 -27.44 46.01
C THR A 448 4.35 -26.18 46.18
N THR A 449 5.52 -26.15 45.56
CA THR A 449 6.33 -24.92 45.39
C THR A 449 6.29 -24.46 43.93
N TYR A 450 6.14 -23.17 43.70
CA TYR A 450 5.92 -22.59 42.37
C TYR A 450 6.43 -21.15 42.28
N ASP A 451 6.67 -20.69 41.05
CA ASP A 451 6.83 -19.28 40.71
C ASP A 451 5.57 -18.78 40.00
N VAL A 452 5.33 -17.47 40.03
CA VAL A 452 4.23 -16.78 39.35
C VAL A 452 4.79 -15.95 38.21
N GLY A 453 4.16 -16.02 37.05
CA GLY A 453 4.51 -15.21 35.88
C GLY A 453 3.28 -14.82 35.08
N GLY A 454 3.47 -14.46 33.82
CA GLY A 454 2.39 -14.14 32.91
C GLY A 454 2.76 -14.30 31.44
N TRP A 455 1.76 -14.39 30.57
CA TRP A 455 1.98 -14.41 29.14
C TRP A 455 0.95 -13.60 28.37
N ARG A 456 1.34 -13.16 27.16
CA ARG A 456 0.44 -12.60 26.16
C ARG A 456 0.85 -13.05 24.76
N VAL A 457 -0.11 -13.14 23.86
CA VAL A 457 0.15 -13.43 22.44
C VAL A 457 -0.32 -12.26 21.60
N GLU A 458 0.52 -11.79 20.68
CA GLU A 458 0.22 -10.73 19.73
C GLU A 458 0.27 -11.26 18.29
N ILE A 459 -0.59 -10.75 17.41
CA ILE A 459 -0.49 -10.90 15.95
C ILE A 459 -0.20 -9.50 15.38
N PRO A 460 1.08 -9.09 15.24
CA PRO A 460 1.45 -7.67 15.05
C PRO A 460 0.90 -7.02 13.78
N ILE A 461 0.58 -7.81 12.75
CA ILE A 461 -0.01 -7.34 11.49
C ILE A 461 -1.48 -6.87 11.65
N GLN A 462 -2.17 -7.29 12.71
CA GLN A 462 -3.54 -6.88 13.02
C GLN A 462 -3.66 -6.48 14.50
N GLU A 463 -3.45 -5.20 14.82
CA GLU A 463 -3.54 -4.69 16.19
C GLU A 463 -4.85 -5.10 16.89
N GLY A 464 -4.76 -5.40 18.19
CA GLY A 464 -5.89 -5.91 18.98
C GLY A 464 -6.20 -7.39 18.74
N SER A 465 -5.44 -8.08 17.88
CA SER A 465 -5.56 -9.53 17.67
C SER A 465 -4.51 -10.28 18.45
N GLY A 466 -4.94 -11.22 19.28
CA GLY A 466 -4.08 -11.85 20.26
C GLY A 466 -4.84 -12.32 21.50
N VAL A 467 -4.08 -12.55 22.57
CA VAL A 467 -4.57 -12.73 23.92
C VAL A 467 -3.72 -11.84 24.81
N GLY A 468 -4.35 -10.85 25.46
CA GLY A 468 -3.67 -9.73 26.09
C GLY A 468 -3.97 -8.40 25.36
N GLY A 469 -3.73 -7.27 26.02
CA GLY A 469 -3.92 -5.92 25.47
C GLY A 469 -4.37 -4.90 26.52
N ASN A 470 -4.87 -3.75 26.07
CA ASN A 470 -5.11 -2.59 26.95
C ASN A 470 -6.10 -2.83 28.12
N ASN A 471 -7.05 -3.77 27.97
CA ASN A 471 -8.07 -4.06 29.00
C ASN A 471 -7.69 -5.24 29.92
N SER A 472 -6.76 -6.08 29.50
CA SER A 472 -6.27 -7.26 30.22
C SER A 472 -4.87 -7.52 29.69
N THR A 473 -3.84 -7.07 30.39
CA THR A 473 -2.48 -6.95 29.80
C THR A 473 -1.82 -8.28 29.50
N HIS A 474 -2.19 -9.33 30.23
CA HIS A 474 -1.64 -10.68 30.13
C HIS A 474 -2.62 -11.71 30.73
N VAL A 475 -2.25 -13.00 30.65
CA VAL A 475 -2.87 -14.14 31.33
C VAL A 475 -1.88 -14.68 32.37
N THR A 476 -2.37 -15.06 33.55
CA THR A 476 -1.54 -15.57 34.66
C THR A 476 -0.90 -16.93 34.35
N PHE A 477 0.38 -17.06 34.69
CA PHE A 477 1.18 -18.27 34.54
C PHE A 477 1.70 -18.76 35.90
N GLY A 478 1.82 -20.08 36.05
CA GLY A 478 2.40 -20.74 37.22
C GLY A 478 3.43 -21.78 36.83
N HIS A 479 4.70 -21.53 37.15
CA HIS A 479 5.79 -22.49 36.96
C HIS A 479 5.85 -23.39 38.19
N ILE A 480 5.47 -24.67 38.06
CA ILE A 480 5.42 -25.59 39.19
C ILE A 480 6.79 -26.26 39.37
N CYS A 481 7.57 -25.81 40.36
CA CYS A 481 8.92 -26.31 40.60
C CYS A 481 8.94 -27.73 41.19
N LYS A 482 8.03 -28.02 42.14
CA LYS A 482 7.98 -29.29 42.86
C LYS A 482 6.61 -29.53 43.48
N GLN A 483 6.15 -30.77 43.43
CA GLN A 483 4.98 -31.24 44.16
C GLN A 483 5.35 -32.47 45.01
N THR A 484 4.89 -32.50 46.24
CA THR A 484 5.14 -33.56 47.22
C THR A 484 3.81 -34.03 47.79
N LEU A 485 3.50 -35.32 47.65
CA LEU A 485 2.34 -35.93 48.29
C LEU A 485 2.59 -35.97 49.81
N LEU A 486 1.84 -35.18 50.57
CA LEU A 486 1.98 -35.10 52.03
C LEU A 486 1.09 -36.13 52.74
N LYS A 487 -0.07 -36.42 52.16
CA LYS A 487 -1.06 -37.35 52.70
C LYS A 487 -1.93 -37.91 51.58
N SER A 488 -2.29 -39.17 51.66
CA SER A 488 -3.35 -39.76 50.85
C SER A 488 -4.32 -40.51 51.77
N VAL A 489 -5.61 -40.27 51.62
CA VAL A 489 -6.68 -40.92 52.41
C VAL A 489 -7.70 -41.47 51.43
N LYS A 490 -8.11 -42.73 51.60
CA LYS A 490 -9.20 -43.29 50.80
C LYS A 490 -10.49 -42.50 51.06
N SER A 491 -11.15 -42.06 49.99
CA SER A 491 -12.39 -41.25 50.05
C SER A 491 -13.59 -42.05 50.53
#